data_AF-A0A7U3UU27-F1
#
_entry.id   AF-A0A7U3UU27-F1
#
_cell.length_a   1.000
_cell.length_b   1.000
_cell.length_c   1.000
_cell.angle_alpha   90.00
_cell.angle_beta   90.00
_cell.angle_gamma   90.00
#
_symmetry.space_group_name_H-M   'P 1'
#
loop_
_entity.id
_entity.type
_entity.pdbx_description
1 polymer ?
#
loop_
_entity_poly.entity_id
_entity_poly.type
_entity_poly.pdbx_seq_one_letter_code
_entity_poly.pdbx_strand_id
1 'polypeptide(L)'
;MPSRHPRGFTCGRHSFVPPRLLTAALRVANAASPAWDGLAYVAEDAATLLVCTLQAHRGPVHRSVVLNLRGPDAGTVWAAWRDGIEPYLAVLLPDCPVTTRDGDEACSEFARHPDAHSWELADPALPPALLALFGPLLAEQDRPPDGRVLDATTRFHRPTTNRKNPAQ
;
A
#
# COMPACT_ATOMS: atom_id res chain seq x y z
N MET A 1 14.87 26.19 -3.26
CA MET A 1 14.56 25.55 -4.55
C MET A 1 14.26 24.09 -4.28
N PRO A 2 13.07 23.56 -4.62
CA PRO A 2 12.83 22.13 -4.43
C PRO A 2 13.67 21.36 -5.44
N SER A 3 14.64 20.60 -4.94
CA SER A 3 15.50 19.75 -5.74
C SER A 3 14.64 18.67 -6.40
N ARG A 4 14.29 18.84 -7.69
CA ARG A 4 13.70 17.79 -8.51
C ARG A 4 14.71 16.65 -8.61
N HIS A 5 14.62 15.68 -7.69
CA HIS A 5 15.28 14.40 -7.87
C HIS A 5 14.63 13.74 -9.10
N PRO A 6 15.40 13.18 -10.04
CA PRO A 6 14.82 12.38 -11.11
C PRO A 6 14.04 11.24 -10.44
N ARG A 7 12.71 11.23 -10.60
CA ARG A 7 11.86 10.19 -10.04
C ARG A 7 12.30 8.85 -10.61
N GLY A 8 12.65 7.91 -9.74
CA GLY A 8 12.79 6.51 -10.12
C GLY A 8 11.43 5.94 -10.51
N PHE A 9 11.41 4.80 -11.20
CA PHE A 9 10.18 4.05 -11.42
C PHE A 9 10.12 2.88 -10.45
N THR A 10 8.92 2.44 -10.07
CA THR A 10 8.74 1.16 -9.40
C THR A 10 9.04 0.00 -10.36
N CYS A 11 9.29 -1.19 -9.82
CA CYS A 11 9.59 -2.39 -10.59
C CYS A 11 8.38 -2.86 -11.41
N GLY A 12 7.18 -2.83 -10.83
CA GLY A 12 5.93 -3.15 -11.53
C GLY A 12 5.76 -4.64 -11.90
N ARG A 13 6.71 -5.51 -11.54
CA ARG A 13 6.53 -6.95 -11.72
C ARG A 13 5.37 -7.42 -10.87
N HIS A 14 4.55 -8.32 -11.39
CA HIS A 14 3.35 -8.78 -10.70
C HIS A 14 3.24 -10.30 -10.69
N SER A 15 2.47 -10.79 -9.73
CA SER A 15 2.11 -12.21 -9.61
C SER A 15 0.79 -12.34 -8.85
N PHE A 16 0.03 -13.41 -9.10
CA PHE A 16 -1.13 -13.71 -8.26
C PHE A 16 -0.68 -14.31 -6.93
N VAL A 17 -1.49 -14.11 -5.88
CA VAL A 17 -1.27 -14.80 -4.61
C VAL A 17 -1.74 -16.25 -4.72
N PRO A 18 -0.85 -17.25 -4.67
CA PRO A 18 -1.28 -18.64 -4.70
C PRO A 18 -1.97 -19.03 -3.38
N PRO A 19 -2.91 -19.99 -3.36
CA PRO A 19 -3.65 -20.39 -2.15
C PRO A 19 -2.75 -20.78 -0.97
N ARG A 20 -1.59 -21.36 -1.24
CA ARG A 20 -0.59 -21.72 -0.22
C ARG A 20 0.02 -20.49 0.45
N LEU A 21 0.34 -19.45 -0.33
CA LEU A 21 0.86 -18.20 0.20
C LEU A 21 -0.22 -17.49 1.02
N LEU A 22 -1.46 -17.43 0.52
CA LEU A 22 -2.59 -16.83 1.24
C LEU A 22 -2.78 -17.49 2.61
N THR A 23 -2.80 -18.82 2.65
CA THR A 23 -2.92 -19.58 3.90
C THR A 23 -1.77 -19.27 4.87
N ALA A 24 -0.54 -19.16 4.36
CA ALA A 24 0.61 -18.81 5.19
C ALA A 24 0.53 -17.37 5.72
N ALA A 25 0.14 -16.41 4.87
CA ALA A 25 -0.01 -15.01 5.24
C ALA A 25 -1.06 -14.82 6.35
N LEU A 26 -2.23 -15.45 6.22
CA LEU A 26 -3.28 -15.39 7.24
C LEU A 26 -2.84 -16.00 8.56
N ARG A 27 -2.05 -17.09 8.54
CA ARG A 27 -1.48 -17.67 9.76
C ARG A 27 -0.50 -16.71 10.44
N VAL A 28 0.37 -16.07 9.67
CA VAL A 28 1.32 -15.08 10.19
C VAL A 28 0.55 -13.89 10.80
N ALA A 29 -0.41 -13.33 10.07
CA ALA A 29 -1.21 -12.18 10.51
C ALA A 29 -1.96 -12.46 11.82
N ASN A 30 -2.70 -13.58 11.87
CA ASN A 30 -3.51 -13.95 13.03
C ASN A 30 -2.67 -14.38 14.25
N ALA A 31 -1.41 -14.80 14.04
CA ALA A 31 -0.49 -15.10 15.13
C ALA A 31 0.21 -13.84 15.68
N ALA A 32 0.49 -12.87 14.82
CA ALA A 32 1.25 -11.67 15.17
C ALA A 32 0.42 -10.63 15.93
N SER A 33 -0.87 -10.54 15.65
CA SER A 33 -1.79 -9.67 16.40
C SER A 33 -3.05 -10.45 16.70
N PRO A 34 -3.39 -10.74 17.97
CA PRO A 34 -4.80 -10.91 18.30
C PRO A 34 -5.45 -9.61 17.88
N ALA A 35 -6.37 -9.70 16.92
CA ALA A 35 -6.85 -8.55 16.18
C ALA A 35 -7.20 -7.37 17.10
N TRP A 36 -6.72 -6.18 16.75
CA TRP A 36 -6.94 -4.95 17.53
C TRP A 36 -8.42 -4.71 17.87
N ASP A 37 -9.31 -5.19 17.01
CA ASP A 37 -10.77 -5.13 17.09
C ASP A 37 -11.43 -6.49 17.44
N GLY A 38 -10.63 -7.53 17.72
CA GLY A 38 -11.09 -8.90 17.97
C GLY A 38 -11.45 -9.70 16.71
N LEU A 39 -11.25 -9.16 15.50
CA LEU A 39 -11.58 -9.81 14.23
C LEU A 39 -10.37 -10.47 13.56
N ALA A 40 -10.40 -11.80 13.44
CA ALA A 40 -9.38 -12.53 12.68
C ALA A 40 -9.31 -12.04 11.22
N TYR A 41 -8.11 -12.05 10.65
CA TYR A 41 -7.91 -11.80 9.23
C TYR A 41 -8.43 -12.96 8.40
N VAL A 42 -9.14 -12.60 7.32
CA VAL A 42 -9.73 -13.52 6.35
C VAL A 42 -9.15 -13.30 4.95
N ALA A 43 -9.50 -14.16 4.00
CA ALA A 43 -8.95 -14.12 2.65
C ALA A 43 -9.20 -12.77 1.94
N GLU A 44 -10.32 -12.14 2.23
CA GLU A 44 -10.76 -10.86 1.69
C GLU A 44 -9.92 -9.68 2.18
N ASP A 45 -9.20 -9.82 3.30
CA ASP A 45 -8.25 -8.81 3.80
C ASP A 45 -6.93 -8.83 3.03
N ALA A 46 -6.65 -9.89 2.27
CA ALA A 46 -5.40 -10.09 1.57
C ALA A 46 -5.49 -9.63 0.11
N ALA A 47 -4.39 -9.08 -0.40
CA ALA A 47 -4.23 -8.78 -1.82
C ALA A 47 -4.39 -10.06 -2.66
N THR A 48 -5.07 -9.94 -3.80
CA THR A 48 -5.18 -11.04 -4.78
C THR A 48 -4.07 -10.96 -5.84
N LEU A 49 -3.60 -9.75 -6.12
CA LEU A 49 -2.51 -9.42 -7.04
C LEU A 49 -1.37 -8.77 -6.26
N LEU A 50 -0.17 -9.30 -6.44
CA LEU A 50 1.07 -8.72 -5.94
C LEU A 50 1.67 -7.82 -7.01
N VAL A 51 2.15 -6.65 -6.63
CA VAL A 51 2.87 -5.71 -7.50
C VAL A 51 4.14 -5.28 -6.77
N CYS A 52 5.29 -5.42 -7.41
CA CYS A 52 6.57 -5.02 -6.85
C CYS A 52 6.68 -3.48 -6.86
N THR A 53 6.50 -2.86 -5.69
CA THR A 53 6.54 -1.41 -5.48
C THR A 53 7.95 -0.87 -5.21
N LEU A 54 8.92 -1.76 -5.00
CA LEU A 54 10.34 -1.41 -4.92
C LEU A 54 10.79 -0.68 -6.19
N GLN A 55 11.83 0.14 -6.06
CA GLN A 55 12.44 0.82 -7.21
C GLN A 55 12.88 -0.20 -8.27
N ALA A 56 12.75 0.16 -9.54
CA ALA A 56 13.14 -0.66 -10.67
C ALA A 56 14.56 -1.23 -10.49
N HIS A 57 14.64 -2.55 -10.37
CA HIS A 57 15.85 -3.26 -10.01
C HIS A 57 16.16 -4.39 -10.99
N ARG A 58 17.44 -4.76 -11.10
CA ARG A 58 17.92 -5.94 -11.85
C ARG A 58 18.00 -7.20 -11.00
N GLY A 59 17.77 -7.08 -9.69
CA GLY A 59 17.77 -8.21 -8.77
C GLY A 59 16.65 -9.20 -9.08
N PRO A 60 16.84 -10.51 -8.81
CA PRO A 60 15.88 -11.53 -9.21
C PRO A 60 14.68 -11.67 -8.26
N VAL A 61 14.71 -10.99 -7.10
CA VAL A 61 13.69 -11.14 -6.06
C VAL A 61 12.83 -9.90 -6.02
N HIS A 62 11.53 -10.11 -6.20
CA HIS A 62 10.48 -9.12 -6.10
C HIS A 62 9.79 -9.25 -4.75
N ARG A 63 9.22 -8.15 -4.23
CA ARG A 63 8.46 -8.12 -2.98
C ARG A 63 7.22 -7.24 -3.12
N SER A 64 6.16 -7.62 -2.43
CA SER A 64 4.90 -6.87 -2.40
C SER A 64 4.21 -7.14 -1.08
N VAL A 65 3.41 -6.18 -0.64
CA VAL A 65 2.45 -6.37 0.44
C VAL A 65 1.45 -7.44 0.04
N VAL A 66 1.16 -8.34 0.99
CA VAL A 66 0.02 -9.26 0.94
C VAL A 66 -1.11 -8.72 1.81
N LEU A 67 -0.78 -8.25 3.01
CA LEU A 67 -1.77 -7.83 4.01
C LEU A 67 -1.14 -6.84 4.99
N ASN A 68 -1.77 -5.67 5.18
CA ASN A 68 -1.40 -4.69 6.21
C ASN A 68 -2.05 -5.06 7.53
N LEU A 69 -1.29 -5.16 8.63
CA LEU A 69 -1.87 -5.46 9.94
C LEU A 69 -2.55 -4.20 10.51
N ARG A 70 -3.74 -4.41 11.07
CA ARG A 70 -4.51 -3.43 11.85
C ARG A 70 -3.81 -3.12 13.16
N GLY A 71 -3.79 -1.84 13.50
CA GLY A 71 -3.21 -1.32 14.74
C GLY A 71 -1.92 -0.53 14.48
N PRO A 72 -1.57 0.40 15.38
CA PRO A 72 -0.33 1.15 15.28
C PRO A 72 0.87 0.19 15.37
N ASP A 73 1.86 0.39 14.51
CA ASP A 73 3.12 -0.37 14.48
C ASP A 73 2.96 -1.89 14.32
N ALA A 74 1.78 -2.36 13.87
CA ALA A 74 1.51 -3.78 13.68
C ALA A 74 2.32 -4.37 12.53
N GLY A 75 2.78 -3.54 11.60
CA GLY A 75 3.57 -3.92 10.44
C GLY A 75 2.74 -4.60 9.36
N THR A 76 3.45 -5.26 8.45
CA THR A 76 2.85 -5.73 7.20
C THR A 76 3.34 -7.13 6.85
N VAL A 77 2.46 -7.98 6.35
CA VAL A 77 2.82 -9.28 5.80
C VAL A 77 3.21 -9.11 4.34
N TRP A 78 4.46 -9.41 4.04
CA TRP A 78 5.08 -9.30 2.73
C TRP A 78 5.23 -10.65 2.05
N ALA A 79 5.08 -10.64 0.73
CA ALA A 79 5.45 -11.74 -0.14
C ALA A 79 6.82 -11.52 -0.78
N ALA A 80 7.48 -12.61 -1.16
CA ALA A 80 8.62 -12.58 -2.08
C ALA A 80 8.47 -13.61 -3.19
N TRP A 81 8.92 -13.27 -4.40
CA TRP A 81 8.93 -14.16 -5.55
C TRP A 81 10.09 -13.85 -6.51
N ARG A 82 10.29 -14.73 -7.50
CA ARG A 82 11.25 -14.54 -8.59
C ARG A 82 10.53 -14.65 -9.93
N ASP A 83 11.14 -14.15 -10.99
CA ASP A 83 10.55 -14.27 -12.32
C ASP A 83 10.30 -15.74 -12.71
N GLY A 84 9.07 -16.04 -13.11
CA GLY A 84 8.64 -17.39 -13.49
C GLY A 84 8.42 -18.34 -12.32
N ILE A 85 8.59 -17.88 -11.07
CA ILE A 85 8.39 -18.66 -9.86
C ILE A 85 7.21 -18.09 -9.08
N GLU A 86 6.30 -18.96 -8.65
CA GLU A 86 5.18 -18.53 -7.79
C GLU A 86 5.70 -17.93 -6.48
N PRO A 87 5.00 -16.94 -5.91
CA PRO A 87 5.30 -16.40 -4.59
C PRO A 87 5.36 -17.48 -3.52
N TYR A 88 6.47 -17.52 -2.78
CA TYR A 88 6.84 -18.67 -1.94
C TYR A 88 7.10 -18.34 -0.48
N LEU A 89 7.15 -17.05 -0.12
CA LEU A 89 7.44 -16.59 1.23
C LEU A 89 6.37 -15.61 1.67
N ALA A 90 5.77 -15.83 2.85
CA ALA A 90 4.99 -14.83 3.58
C ALA A 90 5.76 -14.49 4.87
N VAL A 91 6.06 -13.22 5.10
CA VAL A 91 6.87 -12.77 6.24
C VAL A 91 6.33 -11.47 6.80
N LEU A 92 6.22 -11.37 8.13
CA LEU A 92 5.92 -10.11 8.79
C LEU A 92 7.18 -9.23 8.83
N LEU A 93 7.09 -8.03 8.30
CA LEU A 93 8.13 -7.02 8.39
C LEU A 93 7.55 -5.73 8.98
N PRO A 94 8.31 -5.01 9.82
CA PRO A 94 7.91 -3.69 10.28
C PRO A 94 7.89 -2.71 9.10
N ASP A 95 7.03 -1.71 9.18
CA ASP A 95 6.96 -0.64 8.18
C ASP A 95 8.16 0.31 8.31
N CYS A 96 8.50 0.98 7.21
CA CYS A 96 9.55 1.97 7.21
C CYS A 96 9.10 3.19 8.04
N PRO A 97 9.90 3.64 9.03
CA PRO A 97 9.49 4.73 9.92
C PRO A 97 9.66 6.12 9.29
N VAL A 98 10.15 6.19 8.05
CA VAL A 98 10.45 7.46 7.38
C VAL A 98 9.17 8.04 6.80
N THR A 99 8.96 9.32 7.08
CA THR A 99 7.91 10.16 6.51
C THR A 99 8.54 11.30 5.70
N THR A 100 7.74 11.93 4.85
CA THR A 100 8.12 13.20 4.22
C THR A 100 8.41 14.27 5.27
N ARG A 101 9.13 15.33 4.88
CA ARG A 101 9.59 16.38 5.81
C ARG A 101 8.45 17.10 6.55
N ASP A 102 7.31 17.23 5.89
CA ASP A 102 6.06 17.77 6.45
C ASP A 102 5.27 16.73 7.26
N GLY A 103 5.60 15.45 7.14
CA GLY A 103 4.94 14.35 7.83
C GLY A 103 3.62 13.90 7.17
N ASP A 104 3.31 14.43 5.99
CA ASP A 104 2.03 14.19 5.31
C ASP A 104 1.97 12.82 4.63
N GLU A 105 3.12 12.23 4.26
CA GLU A 105 3.19 10.94 3.58
C GLU A 105 4.20 10.01 4.27
N ALA A 106 3.75 8.79 4.60
CA ALA A 106 4.58 7.72 5.16
C ALA A 106 5.07 6.78 4.05
N CYS A 107 6.24 6.16 4.26
CA CYS A 107 6.81 5.25 3.27
C CYS A 107 6.02 3.93 3.30
N SER A 108 5.54 3.48 2.15
CA SER A 108 4.73 2.26 2.03
C SER A 108 5.56 0.97 2.00
N GLU A 109 6.87 1.06 2.23
CA GLU A 109 7.81 -0.05 2.16
C GLU A 109 8.21 -0.57 3.55
N PHE A 110 8.76 -1.78 3.62
CA PHE A 110 9.27 -2.36 4.86
C PHE A 110 10.53 -1.65 5.38
N ALA A 111 10.78 -1.71 6.69
CA ALA A 111 11.93 -1.09 7.31
C ALA A 111 13.25 -1.59 6.70
N ARG A 112 14.16 -0.65 6.43
CA ARG A 112 15.45 -0.90 5.78
C ARG A 112 15.33 -1.47 4.36
N HIS A 113 14.27 -1.13 3.64
CA HIS A 113 14.23 -1.31 2.19
C HIS A 113 15.47 -0.64 1.54
N PRO A 114 16.06 -1.25 0.51
CA PRO A 114 17.32 -0.78 -0.08
C PRO A 114 17.14 0.40 -1.06
N ASP A 115 15.90 0.67 -1.44
CA ASP A 115 15.53 1.57 -2.54
C ASP A 115 15.05 2.94 -2.05
N ALA A 116 14.76 3.86 -2.99
CA ALA A 116 14.14 5.14 -2.66
C ALA A 116 12.79 4.98 -1.95
N HIS A 117 12.34 6.00 -1.22
CA HIS A 117 11.04 5.95 -0.55
C HIS A 117 9.89 6.01 -1.56
N SER A 118 8.73 5.46 -1.19
CA SER A 118 7.59 5.30 -2.10
C SER A 118 7.19 6.61 -2.80
N TRP A 119 7.20 7.74 -2.10
CA TRP A 119 6.87 9.07 -2.64
C TRP A 119 7.90 9.61 -3.67
N GLU A 120 9.10 9.05 -3.70
CA GLU A 120 10.17 9.41 -4.64
C GLU A 120 10.06 8.63 -5.96
N LEU A 121 9.22 7.60 -5.99
CA LEU A 121 9.01 6.72 -7.12
C LEU A 121 7.73 7.06 -7.88
N ALA A 122 7.75 6.82 -9.18
CA ALA A 122 6.57 6.85 -10.03
C ALA A 122 6.19 5.42 -10.39
N ASP A 123 4.90 5.09 -10.27
CA ASP A 123 4.38 3.82 -10.77
C ASP A 123 4.29 3.89 -12.32
N PRO A 124 4.95 2.99 -13.08
CA PRO A 124 4.71 2.91 -14.50
C PRO A 124 3.27 2.45 -14.71
N ALA A 125 2.51 3.22 -15.49
CA ALA A 125 1.13 2.88 -15.80
C ALA A 125 1.00 1.41 -16.22
N LEU A 126 0.09 0.67 -15.59
CA LEU A 126 -0.19 -0.72 -15.96
C LEU A 126 -0.52 -0.79 -17.46
N PRO A 127 -0.01 -1.80 -18.19
CA PRO A 127 -0.36 -1.97 -19.59
C PRO A 127 -1.89 -2.17 -19.73
N PRO A 128 -2.51 -1.71 -20.84
CA PRO A 128 -3.96 -1.68 -21.01
C PRO A 128 -4.67 -3.02 -20.79
N ALA A 129 -4.01 -4.13 -21.13
CA ALA A 129 -4.55 -5.47 -20.91
C ALA A 129 -4.70 -5.81 -19.40
N LEU A 130 -3.77 -5.36 -18.57
CA LEU A 130 -3.88 -5.52 -17.12
C LEU A 130 -4.88 -4.52 -16.54
N LEU A 131 -4.91 -3.26 -17.00
CA LEU A 131 -5.96 -2.32 -16.60
C LEU A 131 -7.37 -2.83 -16.92
N ALA A 132 -7.55 -3.55 -18.04
CA ALA A 132 -8.84 -4.14 -18.39
C ALA A 132 -9.24 -5.31 -17.47
N LEU A 133 -8.27 -6.07 -16.97
CA LEU A 133 -8.50 -7.22 -16.08
C LEU A 133 -8.59 -6.81 -14.60
N PHE A 134 -7.88 -5.76 -14.21
CA PHE A 134 -7.66 -5.36 -12.82
C PHE A 134 -8.15 -3.96 -12.48
N GLY A 135 -8.58 -3.16 -13.47
CA GLY A 135 -9.08 -1.80 -13.25
C GLY A 135 -10.19 -1.72 -12.18
N PRO A 136 -11.17 -2.65 -12.17
CA PRO A 136 -12.16 -2.72 -11.10
C PRO A 136 -11.58 -3.12 -9.73
N LEU A 137 -10.51 -3.92 -9.69
CA LEU A 137 -9.91 -4.42 -8.44
C LEU A 137 -8.97 -3.38 -7.80
N LEU A 138 -8.21 -2.66 -8.63
CA LEU A 138 -7.28 -1.61 -8.19
C LEU A 138 -8.01 -0.36 -7.69
N ALA A 139 -9.13 0.00 -8.33
CA ALA A 139 -9.99 1.09 -7.88
C ALA A 139 -10.64 0.82 -6.50
N GLU A 140 -10.75 -0.45 -6.10
CA GLU A 140 -11.30 -0.86 -4.80
C GLU A 140 -10.22 -0.83 -3.71
N GLN A 141 -8.94 -1.07 -4.05
CA GLN A 141 -7.80 -1.03 -3.11
C GLN A 141 -7.39 0.39 -2.69
N ASP A 142 -7.60 1.39 -3.56
CA ASP A 142 -7.37 2.81 -3.23
C ASP A 142 -8.56 3.46 -2.48
N ARG A 143 -9.63 2.71 -2.20
CA ARG A 143 -10.79 3.25 -1.49
C ARG A 143 -10.44 3.43 -0.01
N PRO A 144 -10.53 4.65 0.55
CA PRO A 144 -10.39 4.84 1.99
C PRO A 144 -11.44 3.99 2.72
N PRO A 145 -11.12 3.47 3.93
CA PRO A 145 -11.99 2.53 4.65
C PRO A 145 -13.36 3.09 5.05
N ASP A 146 -13.62 4.38 4.80
CA ASP A 146 -14.90 5.05 5.03
C ASP A 146 -15.87 4.99 3.82
N GLY A 147 -15.47 4.35 2.72
CA GLY A 147 -16.35 4.11 1.57
C GLY A 147 -16.75 5.35 0.78
N ARG A 148 -16.11 6.50 1.03
CA ARG A 148 -16.44 7.75 0.34
C ARG A 148 -15.65 7.87 -0.95
N VAL A 149 -16.36 7.71 -2.07
CA VAL A 149 -15.89 8.20 -3.36
C VAL A 149 -15.81 9.72 -3.26
N LEU A 150 -14.60 10.28 -3.22
CA LEU A 150 -14.41 11.71 -3.39
C LEU A 150 -14.70 12.06 -4.85
N ASP A 151 -15.92 12.48 -5.12
CA ASP A 151 -16.28 13.13 -6.38
C ASP A 151 -15.38 14.37 -6.54
N ALA A 152 -14.49 14.32 -7.54
CA ALA A 152 -13.52 15.36 -7.87
C ALA A 152 -14.15 16.70 -8.30
N THR A 153 -15.48 16.85 -8.22
CA THR A 153 -16.20 18.04 -8.70
C THR A 153 -16.63 19.01 -7.60
N THR A 154 -16.47 18.68 -6.31
CA THR A 154 -16.90 19.60 -5.24
C THR A 154 -15.77 20.56 -4.84
N ARG A 155 -15.73 21.72 -5.51
CA ARG A 155 -14.94 22.89 -5.07
C ARG A 155 -15.20 23.16 -3.59
N PHE A 156 -14.10 23.34 -2.84
CA PHE A 156 -14.10 23.92 -1.50
C PHE A 156 -14.91 25.23 -1.46
N HIS A 157 -16.16 25.16 -1.00
CA HIS A 157 -16.82 26.32 -0.42
C HIS A 157 -16.48 26.34 1.07
N ARG A 158 -15.53 27.22 1.42
CA ARG A 158 -15.27 27.65 2.80
C ARG A 158 -16.59 28.17 3.41
N PRO A 159 -17.06 27.64 4.53
CA PRO A 159 -18.10 28.31 5.30
C PRO A 159 -17.49 29.55 5.95
N THR A 160 -17.95 30.73 5.56
CA THR A 160 -17.70 31.96 6.32
C THR A 160 -18.46 31.86 7.64
N THR A 161 -17.77 31.66 8.75
CA THR A 161 -18.34 31.78 10.08
C THR A 161 -18.63 33.26 10.36
N ASN A 162 -19.90 33.65 10.29
CA ASN A 162 -20.34 34.97 10.75
C ASN A 162 -20.40 34.96 12.28
N ARG A 163 -19.30 35.38 12.90
CA ARG A 163 -19.20 35.70 14.33
C ARG A 163 -19.97 37.01 14.57
N LYS A 164 -21.24 36.93 14.95
CA LYS A 164 -21.90 38.07 15.62
C LYS A 164 -21.39 38.14 17.06
N ASN A 165 -20.66 39.21 17.37
CA ASN A 165 -20.37 39.63 18.74
C ASN A 165 -21.17 40.91 19.06
N PRO A 166 -21.31 41.28 20.35
CA PRO A 166 -22.49 41.93 20.92
C PRO A 166 -22.43 43.47 20.89
N ALA A 167 -23.58 44.11 21.08
CA ALA A 167 -23.73 45.48 21.57
C ALA A 167 -24.69 45.40 22.77
N GLN A 168 -24.20 45.69 23.98
CA GLN A 168 -24.41 46.95 24.73
C GLN A 168 -25.87 47.19 25.08
#